data_AF-A0A2T0Y9L7-F1
#
_entry.id   AF-A0A2T0Y9L7-F1
#
_cell.length_a   1.000
_cell.length_b   1.000
_cell.length_c   1.000
_cell.angle_alpha   90.00
_cell.angle_beta   90.00
_cell.angle_gamma   90.00
#
_symmetry.space_group_name_H-M   'P 1'
#
loop_
_entity.id
_entity.type
_entity.pdbx_description
1 polymer ?
#
loop_
_entity_poly.entity_id
_entity_poly.type
_entity_poly.pdbx_seq_one_letter_code
_entity_poly.pdbx_strand_id
1 'polypeptide(L)'
;MSETMQTTTVEETKPQGVFSRLVRAILITVAAFWAISHLSQGFTLVTGRFLWTDGNVEPGLPLEHLPILTTAELRPGTSATMEDADLLLRWANATPLFLEAATVVIAAWLLLRVLRRVTQREAFSTKTINYWKALSLTLMVGGVLIGLINTFATLYTSAHVGLWPNTGQRDRAAQADFLGGDYVGINIDFPNWPISLIVAGLVALALTTAFRAGAQLERDVDGVI
;
A
#
# COMPACT_ATOMS: atom_id res chain seq x y z
N MET A 1 27.77 59.46 31.03
CA MET A 1 26.83 58.74 30.13
C MET A 1 27.48 57.40 29.85
N SER A 2 26.97 56.34 30.47
CA SER A 2 27.50 54.98 30.34
C SER A 2 26.42 54.15 29.67
N GLU A 3 26.65 53.76 28.41
CA GLU A 3 25.80 52.83 27.67
C GLU A 3 26.02 51.42 28.21
N THR A 4 25.05 50.93 28.96
CA THR A 4 24.93 49.52 29.34
C THR A 4 24.55 48.69 28.12
N MET A 5 25.55 48.00 27.56
CA MET A 5 25.41 46.98 26.53
C MET A 5 24.58 45.81 27.08
N GLN A 6 23.32 45.69 26.67
CA GLN A 6 22.49 44.53 26.98
C GLN A 6 22.92 43.37 26.08
N THR A 7 23.65 42.42 26.65
CA THR A 7 23.88 41.10 26.07
C THR A 7 22.55 40.33 26.08
N THR A 8 21.84 40.34 24.97
CA THR A 8 20.75 39.40 24.69
C THR A 8 21.33 38.00 24.53
N THR A 9 21.29 37.22 25.61
CA THR A 9 21.48 35.77 25.57
C THR A 9 20.32 35.17 24.79
N VAL A 10 20.56 34.86 23.51
CA VAL A 10 19.66 34.06 22.68
C VAL A 10 19.63 32.66 23.27
N GLU A 11 18.50 32.33 23.90
CA GLU A 11 18.21 31.02 24.45
C GLU A 11 18.17 30.02 23.29
N GLU A 12 19.22 29.19 23.20
CA GLU A 12 19.40 28.18 22.15
C GLU A 12 18.38 27.04 22.39
N THR A 13 17.16 27.21 21.89
CA THR A 13 16.12 26.18 22.00
C THR A 13 16.57 24.91 21.28
N LYS A 14 16.86 23.87 22.05
CA LYS A 14 17.27 22.54 21.60
C LYS A 14 16.14 21.49 21.74
N PRO A 15 15.04 21.53 20.95
CA PRO A 15 14.05 20.45 20.91
C PRO A 15 14.15 19.52 19.69
N GLN A 16 15.03 19.81 18.71
CA GLN A 16 15.04 19.10 17.41
C GLN A 16 15.27 17.58 17.51
N GLY A 17 16.00 17.11 18.55
CA GLY A 17 16.33 15.70 18.72
C GLY A 17 15.16 14.81 19.17
N VAL A 18 14.25 15.34 20.00
CA VAL A 18 13.12 14.56 20.54
C VAL A 18 12.03 14.40 19.48
N PHE A 19 11.70 15.50 18.78
CA PHE A 19 10.69 15.49 17.72
C PHE A 19 11.06 14.53 16.58
N SER A 20 12.31 14.53 16.11
CA SER A 20 12.76 13.61 15.06
C SER A 20 12.67 12.13 15.46
N ARG A 21 13.00 11.81 16.72
CA ARG A 21 12.85 10.45 17.26
C ARG A 21 11.40 10.01 17.32
N LEU A 22 10.50 10.90 17.74
CA LEU A 22 9.07 10.65 17.81
C LEU A 22 8.48 10.37 16.41
N VAL A 23 8.76 11.24 15.43
CA VAL A 23 8.30 11.05 14.03
C VAL A 23 8.80 9.72 13.47
N ARG A 24 10.08 9.39 13.70
CA ARG A 24 10.66 8.11 13.26
C ARG A 24 9.98 6.91 13.92
N ALA A 25 9.73 6.98 15.22
CA ALA A 25 9.07 5.90 15.95
C ALA A 25 7.64 5.68 15.43
N ILE A 26 6.86 6.74 15.28
CA ILE A 26 5.50 6.69 14.74
C ILE A 26 5.51 6.07 13.35
N LEU A 27 6.38 6.54 12.46
CA LEU A 27 6.47 6.04 11.08
C LEU A 27 6.80 4.54 11.05
N ILE A 28 7.76 4.10 11.85
CA ILE A 28 8.12 2.67 11.93
C ILE A 28 6.95 1.84 12.45
N THR A 29 6.31 2.28 13.55
CA THR A 29 5.18 1.55 14.15
C THR A 29 4.01 1.44 13.17
N VAL A 30 3.63 2.53 12.53
CA VAL A 30 2.54 2.54 11.54
C VAL A 30 2.86 1.66 10.35
N ALA A 31 4.07 1.77 9.78
CA ALA A 31 4.47 0.96 8.63
C ALA A 31 4.55 -0.54 8.99
N ALA A 32 5.08 -0.88 10.16
CA ALA A 32 5.18 -2.26 10.63
C ALA A 32 3.80 -2.86 10.88
N PHE A 33 2.92 -2.13 11.59
CA PHE A 33 1.56 -2.58 11.85
C PHE A 33 0.78 -2.78 10.55
N TRP A 34 0.87 -1.81 9.63
CA TRP A 34 0.23 -1.90 8.30
C TRP A 34 0.71 -3.12 7.51
N ALA A 35 2.03 -3.32 7.44
CA ALA A 35 2.63 -4.43 6.73
C ALA A 35 2.23 -5.78 7.33
N ILE A 36 2.29 -5.93 8.67
CA ILE A 36 1.88 -7.17 9.35
C ILE A 36 0.41 -7.47 9.06
N SER A 37 -0.47 -6.47 9.16
CA SER A 37 -1.90 -6.64 8.87
C SER A 37 -2.14 -7.14 7.44
N HIS A 38 -1.48 -6.54 6.44
CA HIS A 38 -1.65 -6.94 5.02
C HIS A 38 -1.03 -8.30 4.73
N LEU A 39 0.12 -8.63 5.34
CA LEU A 39 0.71 -9.95 5.22
C LEU A 39 -0.20 -11.02 5.82
N SER A 40 -0.72 -10.79 7.03
CA SER A 40 -1.66 -11.71 7.69
C SER A 40 -2.93 -11.93 6.85
N GLN A 41 -3.51 -10.87 6.29
CA GLN A 41 -4.66 -10.98 5.38
C GLN A 41 -4.28 -11.73 4.10
N GLY A 42 -3.15 -11.41 3.47
CA GLY A 42 -2.67 -12.09 2.27
C GLY A 42 -2.47 -13.59 2.49
N PHE A 43 -1.86 -13.98 3.62
CA PHE A 43 -1.72 -15.39 3.99
C PHE A 43 -3.08 -16.07 4.23
N THR A 44 -4.02 -15.37 4.87
CA THR A 44 -5.39 -15.86 5.08
C THR A 44 -6.11 -16.13 3.75
N LEU A 45 -5.97 -15.23 2.76
CA LEU A 45 -6.56 -15.39 1.43
C LEU A 45 -5.89 -16.51 0.60
N VAL A 46 -4.56 -16.62 0.63
CA VAL A 46 -3.85 -17.68 -0.10
C VAL A 46 -4.21 -19.06 0.46
N THR A 47 -4.24 -19.18 1.79
CA THR A 47 -4.53 -20.47 2.45
C THR A 47 -6.03 -20.79 2.45
N GLY A 48 -6.90 -19.78 2.36
CA GLY A 48 -8.34 -19.93 2.52
C GLY A 48 -8.77 -20.22 3.97
N ARG A 49 -7.91 -19.92 4.96
CA ARG A 49 -8.10 -20.25 6.37
C ARG A 49 -7.68 -19.09 7.27
N PHE A 50 -8.35 -18.93 8.41
CA PHE A 50 -7.91 -17.96 9.40
C PHE A 50 -6.58 -18.41 10.02
N LEU A 51 -5.68 -17.46 10.24
CA LEU A 51 -4.37 -17.74 10.87
C LEU A 51 -4.48 -17.96 12.38
N TRP A 52 -5.57 -17.50 13.01
CA TRP A 52 -5.77 -17.58 14.44
C TRP A 52 -7.14 -18.19 14.73
N THR A 53 -7.09 -19.37 15.31
CA THR A 53 -8.23 -20.22 15.64
C THR A 53 -8.08 -20.55 17.10
N ASP A 54 -9.01 -20.11 17.94
CA ASP A 54 -8.99 -20.40 19.38
C ASP A 54 -9.41 -21.86 19.66
N GLY A 55 -8.86 -22.83 18.91
CA GLY A 55 -9.03 -24.27 19.14
C GLY A 55 -10.33 -24.89 18.61
N ASN A 56 -11.12 -24.17 17.81
CA ASN A 56 -12.31 -24.73 17.16
C ASN A 56 -11.97 -25.43 15.84
N VAL A 57 -12.73 -26.49 15.50
CA VAL A 57 -12.70 -27.11 14.16
C VAL A 57 -13.15 -26.05 13.16
N GLU A 58 -12.18 -25.50 12.46
CA GLU A 58 -12.38 -24.22 11.81
C GLU A 58 -13.17 -24.38 10.51
N PRO A 59 -14.32 -23.70 10.37
CA PRO A 59 -14.95 -23.61 9.07
C PRO A 59 -14.01 -22.80 8.15
N GLY A 60 -13.70 -23.34 6.97
CA GLY A 60 -12.88 -22.65 5.97
C GLY A 60 -13.42 -21.24 5.69
N LEU A 61 -12.55 -20.32 5.29
CA LEU A 61 -12.89 -18.92 5.10
C LEU A 61 -14.01 -18.79 4.05
N PRO A 62 -15.15 -18.13 4.33
CA PRO A 62 -16.21 -18.03 3.36
C PRO A 62 -15.80 -17.09 2.22
N LEU A 63 -16.29 -17.37 1.01
CA LEU A 63 -15.85 -16.70 -0.21
C LEU A 63 -16.17 -15.18 -0.22
N GLU A 64 -17.13 -14.76 0.60
CA GLU A 64 -17.47 -13.35 0.85
C GLU A 64 -16.29 -12.50 1.37
N HIS A 65 -15.23 -13.13 1.90
CA HIS A 65 -14.03 -12.44 2.35
C HIS A 65 -13.05 -12.12 1.21
N LEU A 66 -13.30 -12.56 -0.02
CA LEU A 66 -12.50 -12.11 -1.16
C LEU A 66 -12.74 -10.62 -1.37
N PRO A 67 -11.67 -9.79 -1.40
CA PRO A 67 -11.81 -8.33 -1.57
C PRO A 67 -12.57 -7.91 -2.82
N ILE A 68 -12.61 -8.78 -3.83
CA ILE A 68 -13.26 -8.53 -5.11
C ILE A 68 -14.74 -8.85 -5.14
N LEU A 69 -15.25 -9.61 -4.16
CA LEU A 69 -16.65 -9.99 -4.09
C LEU A 69 -17.37 -9.07 -3.11
N THR A 70 -18.42 -8.41 -3.57
CA THR A 70 -19.31 -7.62 -2.69
C THR A 70 -20.41 -8.50 -2.09
N THR A 71 -20.79 -9.56 -2.80
CA THR A 71 -21.81 -10.51 -2.36
C THR A 71 -21.50 -11.89 -2.95
N ALA A 72 -21.55 -12.92 -2.12
CA ALA A 72 -21.40 -14.32 -2.51
C ALA A 72 -22.42 -15.16 -1.73
N GLU A 73 -23.62 -15.30 -2.27
CA GLU A 73 -24.72 -16.02 -1.62
C GLU A 73 -24.71 -17.49 -2.03
N LEU A 74 -24.41 -18.37 -1.08
CA LEU A 74 -24.47 -19.82 -1.29
C LEU A 74 -25.90 -20.32 -1.48
N ARG A 75 -26.07 -21.33 -2.33
CA ARG A 75 -27.35 -22.00 -2.47
C ARG A 75 -27.72 -22.73 -1.16
N PRO A 76 -28.99 -22.71 -0.73
CA PRO A 76 -29.42 -23.49 0.42
C PRO A 76 -29.06 -24.97 0.27
N GLY A 77 -28.37 -25.52 1.28
CA GLY A 77 -27.94 -26.92 1.32
C GLY A 77 -26.55 -27.19 0.74
N THR A 78 -25.83 -26.16 0.28
CA THR A 78 -24.41 -26.28 -0.11
C THR A 78 -23.49 -25.67 0.95
N SER A 79 -22.27 -26.19 1.01
CA SER A 79 -21.16 -25.61 1.77
C SER A 79 -20.01 -25.42 0.82
N ALA A 80 -19.41 -24.25 0.80
CA ALA A 80 -18.23 -23.94 0.01
C ALA A 80 -17.32 -23.05 0.83
N THR A 81 -16.02 -23.22 0.64
CA THR A 81 -15.01 -22.44 1.34
C THR A 81 -13.99 -21.89 0.34
N MET A 82 -13.25 -20.86 0.73
CA MET A 82 -12.22 -20.25 -0.11
C MET A 82 -11.09 -21.23 -0.45
N GLU A 83 -10.86 -22.25 0.38
CA GLU A 83 -9.87 -23.30 0.10
C GLU A 83 -10.25 -24.17 -1.11
N ASP A 84 -11.55 -24.31 -1.39
CA ASP A 84 -12.10 -25.03 -2.54
C ASP A 84 -12.08 -24.18 -3.83
N ALA A 85 -11.91 -22.86 -3.70
CA ALA A 85 -11.84 -21.96 -4.83
C ALA A 85 -10.52 -22.08 -5.60
N ASP A 86 -10.57 -21.68 -6.87
CA ASP A 86 -9.43 -21.68 -7.76
C ASP A 86 -8.19 -21.00 -7.12
N LEU A 87 -7.04 -21.65 -7.27
CA LEU A 87 -5.80 -21.21 -6.64
C LEU A 87 -5.33 -19.86 -7.23
N LEU A 88 -5.51 -19.65 -8.54
CA LEU A 88 -5.12 -18.40 -9.19
C LEU A 88 -6.04 -17.26 -8.73
N LEU A 89 -7.34 -17.52 -8.51
CA LEU A 89 -8.25 -16.55 -7.92
C LEU A 89 -7.76 -16.08 -6.55
N ARG A 90 -7.38 -17.01 -5.66
CA ARG A 90 -6.82 -16.68 -4.34
C ARG A 90 -5.54 -15.85 -4.43
N TRP A 91 -4.59 -16.28 -5.27
CA TRP A 91 -3.33 -15.55 -5.46
C TRP A 91 -3.53 -14.18 -6.08
N ALA A 92 -4.41 -14.04 -7.06
CA ALA A 92 -4.70 -12.76 -7.70
C ALA A 92 -5.28 -11.75 -6.70
N ASN A 93 -6.09 -12.21 -5.75
CA ASN A 93 -6.65 -11.37 -4.68
C ASN A 93 -5.65 -11.09 -3.54
N ALA A 94 -4.71 -11.99 -3.27
CA ALA A 94 -3.72 -11.82 -2.20
C ALA A 94 -2.48 -11.02 -2.62
N THR A 95 -2.06 -11.13 -3.88
CA THR A 95 -0.87 -10.45 -4.42
C THR A 95 -0.87 -8.92 -4.20
N PRO A 96 -1.98 -8.20 -4.42
CA PRO A 96 -2.10 -6.77 -4.09
C PRO A 96 -1.68 -6.45 -2.65
N LEU A 97 -2.10 -7.27 -1.67
CA LEU A 97 -1.79 -7.06 -0.26
C LEU A 97 -0.28 -7.18 0.02
N PHE A 98 0.39 -8.17 -0.59
CA PHE A 98 1.83 -8.33 -0.49
C PHE A 98 2.60 -7.16 -1.12
N LEU A 99 2.13 -6.68 -2.27
CA LEU A 99 2.73 -5.53 -2.95
C LEU A 99 2.51 -4.23 -2.19
N GLU A 100 1.34 -4.04 -1.59
CA GLU A 100 1.05 -2.90 -0.72
C GLU A 100 1.96 -2.91 0.51
N ALA A 101 2.09 -4.05 1.18
CA ALA A 101 3.00 -4.20 2.32
C ALA A 101 4.46 -3.87 1.93
N ALA A 102 4.94 -4.42 0.82
CA ALA A 102 6.29 -4.15 0.32
C ALA A 102 6.47 -2.67 -0.05
N THR A 103 5.51 -2.08 -0.76
CA THR A 103 5.53 -0.67 -1.19
C THR A 103 5.58 0.26 0.02
N VAL A 104 4.73 0.03 1.03
CA VAL A 104 4.69 0.84 2.25
C VAL A 104 5.99 0.72 3.05
N VAL A 105 6.55 -0.48 3.19
CA VAL A 105 7.83 -0.70 3.90
C VAL A 105 8.98 0.01 3.17
N ILE A 106 9.08 -0.12 1.84
CA ILE A 106 10.12 0.55 1.05
C ILE A 106 9.95 2.06 1.12
N ALA A 107 8.72 2.58 0.98
CA ALA A 107 8.42 4.00 1.07
C ALA A 107 8.77 4.57 2.45
N ALA A 108 8.38 3.87 3.53
CA ALA A 108 8.73 4.22 4.90
C ALA A 108 10.24 4.28 5.09
N TRP A 109 10.97 3.28 4.61
CA TRP A 109 12.43 3.23 4.68
C TRP A 109 13.10 4.40 3.94
N LEU A 110 12.64 4.71 2.72
CA LEU A 110 13.13 5.85 1.94
C LEU A 110 12.82 7.18 2.63
N LEU A 111 11.62 7.34 3.18
CA LEU A 111 11.23 8.55 3.92
C LEU A 111 12.09 8.74 5.17
N LEU A 112 12.44 7.67 5.90
CA LEU A 112 13.38 7.73 7.02
C LEU A 112 14.80 8.15 6.57
N ARG A 113 15.25 7.71 5.40
CA ARG A 113 16.55 8.12 4.82
C ARG A 113 16.55 9.61 4.48
N VAL A 114 15.45 10.11 3.89
CA VAL A 114 15.24 11.54 3.64
C VAL A 114 15.26 12.32 4.95
N LEU A 115 14.45 11.92 5.93
CA LEU A 115 14.34 12.63 7.21
C LEU A 115 15.70 12.72 7.92
N ARG A 116 16.46 11.62 7.93
CA ARG A 116 17.82 11.61 8.51
C ARG A 116 18.73 12.64 7.84
N ARG A 117 18.71 12.76 6.52
CA ARG A 117 19.56 13.72 5.79
C ARG A 117 19.11 15.16 6.02
N VAL A 118 17.80 15.41 6.06
CA VAL A 118 17.25 16.73 6.38
C VAL A 118 17.68 17.17 7.78
N THR A 119 17.66 16.28 8.77
CA THR A 119 18.16 16.60 10.14
C THR A 119 19.66 16.88 10.20
N GLN A 120 20.43 16.43 9.20
CA GLN A 120 21.86 16.69 9.07
C GLN A 120 22.16 17.98 8.27
N ARG A 121 21.13 18.79 7.97
CA ARG A 121 21.21 20.00 7.12
C ARG A 121 21.63 19.71 5.67
N GLU A 122 21.45 18.47 5.20
CA GLU A 122 21.76 18.06 3.82
C GLU A 122 20.48 17.96 2.95
N ALA A 123 19.52 18.86 3.16
CA ALA A 123 18.21 18.81 2.51
C ALA A 123 18.30 18.90 0.98
N PHE A 124 19.22 19.72 0.47
CA PHE A 124 19.44 19.96 -0.96
C PHE A 124 20.52 19.09 -1.59
N SER A 125 21.08 18.13 -0.85
CA SER A 125 22.11 17.24 -1.38
C SER A 125 21.56 16.32 -2.49
N THR A 126 22.40 15.98 -3.47
CA THR A 126 22.07 15.02 -4.53
C THR A 126 21.57 13.69 -3.97
N LYS A 127 22.08 13.26 -2.81
CA LYS A 127 21.65 12.03 -2.14
C LYS A 127 20.20 12.14 -1.65
N THR A 128 19.83 13.24 -1.00
CA THR A 128 18.46 13.48 -0.53
C THR A 128 17.48 13.54 -1.70
N ILE A 129 17.85 14.23 -2.78
CA ILE A 129 17.05 14.30 -4.02
C ILE A 129 16.85 12.89 -4.61
N ASN A 130 17.89 12.05 -4.65
CA ASN A 130 17.76 10.69 -5.16
C ASN A 130 16.83 9.81 -4.31
N TYR A 131 16.86 9.95 -2.97
CA TYR A 131 15.91 9.25 -2.11
C TYR A 131 14.46 9.72 -2.32
N TRP A 132 14.25 11.01 -2.51
CA TRP A 132 12.93 11.55 -2.86
C TRP A 132 12.42 11.03 -4.22
N LYS A 133 13.29 10.99 -5.25
CA LYS A 133 12.96 10.38 -6.54
C LYS A 133 12.59 8.91 -6.40
N ALA A 134 13.40 8.15 -5.66
CA ALA A 134 13.14 6.74 -5.40
C ALA A 134 11.81 6.54 -4.65
N LEU A 135 11.49 7.41 -3.68
CA LEU A 135 10.23 7.36 -2.94
C LEU A 135 9.05 7.60 -3.87
N SER A 136 9.10 8.66 -4.68
CA SER A 136 8.08 8.97 -5.68
C SER A 136 7.86 7.81 -6.65
N LEU A 137 8.94 7.26 -7.22
CA LEU A 137 8.88 6.14 -8.14
C LEU A 137 8.29 4.89 -7.46
N THR A 138 8.69 4.60 -6.22
CA THR A 138 8.18 3.45 -5.45
C THR A 138 6.67 3.55 -5.27
N LEU A 139 6.16 4.72 -4.87
CA LEU A 139 4.72 4.95 -4.66
C LEU A 139 3.93 4.86 -5.97
N MET A 140 4.45 5.46 -7.05
CA MET A 140 3.80 5.44 -8.36
C MET A 140 3.79 4.03 -8.96
N VAL A 141 4.96 3.39 -9.06
CA VAL A 141 5.09 2.06 -9.66
C VAL A 141 4.35 1.03 -8.81
N GLY A 142 4.50 1.07 -7.48
CA GLY A 142 3.76 0.20 -6.57
C GLY A 142 2.25 0.36 -6.76
N GLY A 143 1.73 1.58 -6.71
CA GLY A 143 0.29 1.87 -6.89
C GLY A 143 -0.24 1.42 -8.25
N VAL A 144 0.50 1.63 -9.34
CA VAL A 144 0.12 1.17 -10.68
C VAL A 144 0.11 -0.36 -10.76
N LEU A 145 1.15 -1.04 -10.25
CA LEU A 145 1.20 -2.51 -10.26
C LEU A 145 0.04 -3.12 -9.47
N ILE A 146 -0.27 -2.57 -8.29
CA ILE A 146 -1.42 -2.98 -7.48
C ILE A 146 -2.72 -2.83 -8.28
N GLY A 147 -2.94 -1.65 -8.89
CA GLY A 147 -4.15 -1.40 -9.71
C GLY A 147 -4.27 -2.34 -10.90
N LEU A 148 -3.16 -2.65 -11.58
CA LEU A 148 -3.13 -3.61 -12.68
C LEU A 148 -3.48 -5.03 -12.23
N ILE A 149 -2.98 -5.47 -11.08
CA ILE A 149 -3.26 -6.81 -10.55
C ILE A 149 -4.71 -6.89 -10.06
N ASN A 150 -5.23 -5.86 -9.39
CA ASN A 150 -6.65 -5.79 -9.04
C ASN A 150 -7.53 -5.85 -10.29
N THR A 151 -7.16 -5.10 -11.33
CA THR A 151 -7.88 -5.14 -12.62
C THR A 151 -7.82 -6.54 -13.24
N PHE A 152 -6.65 -7.18 -13.23
CA PHE A 152 -6.51 -8.55 -13.70
C PHE A 152 -7.38 -9.52 -12.90
N ALA A 153 -7.38 -9.44 -11.57
CA ALA A 153 -8.23 -10.27 -10.70
C ALA A 153 -9.71 -10.08 -11.04
N THR A 154 -10.15 -8.84 -11.27
CA THR A 154 -11.54 -8.51 -11.62
C THR A 154 -11.92 -9.10 -12.97
N LEU A 155 -11.07 -8.92 -13.98
CA LEU A 155 -11.31 -9.46 -15.32
C LEU A 155 -11.29 -11.00 -15.30
N TYR A 156 -10.34 -11.60 -14.59
CA TYR A 156 -10.22 -13.04 -14.44
C TYR A 156 -11.48 -13.64 -13.79
N THR A 157 -11.92 -13.07 -12.66
CA THR A 157 -13.13 -13.50 -11.95
C THR A 157 -14.37 -13.28 -12.82
N SER A 158 -14.52 -12.11 -13.44
CA SER A 158 -15.68 -11.78 -14.28
C SER A 158 -15.82 -12.71 -15.48
N ALA A 159 -14.69 -13.08 -16.11
CA ALA A 159 -14.67 -14.05 -17.20
C ALA A 159 -15.11 -15.45 -16.75
N HIS A 160 -14.72 -15.87 -15.54
CA HIS A 160 -15.03 -17.20 -14.99
C HIS A 160 -16.44 -17.32 -14.40
N VAL A 161 -17.01 -16.21 -13.92
CA VAL A 161 -18.38 -16.12 -13.40
C VAL A 161 -19.40 -15.84 -14.53
N GLY A 162 -18.94 -15.57 -15.76
CA GLY A 162 -19.82 -15.36 -16.92
C GLY A 162 -20.52 -14.00 -16.93
N LEU A 163 -19.95 -13.00 -16.23
CA LEU A 163 -20.47 -11.63 -16.18
C LEU A 163 -20.03 -10.77 -17.38
N TRP A 164 -19.21 -11.34 -18.29
CA TRP A 164 -18.75 -10.62 -19.47
C TRP A 164 -19.84 -10.59 -20.57
N PRO A 165 -20.18 -9.42 -21.13
CA PRO A 165 -21.09 -9.35 -22.27
C PRO A 165 -20.54 -10.18 -23.44
N ASN A 166 -21.33 -11.14 -23.93
CA ASN A 166 -21.06 -12.09 -25.02
C ASN A 166 -20.39 -13.43 -24.68
N THR A 167 -20.08 -13.76 -23.42
CA THR A 167 -19.53 -15.10 -23.10
C THR A 167 -20.56 -16.22 -23.00
N GLY A 168 -21.85 -15.92 -23.23
CA GLY A 168 -22.94 -16.84 -22.95
C GLY A 168 -23.06 -17.13 -21.46
N GLN A 169 -24.21 -17.66 -21.05
CA GLN A 169 -24.39 -18.12 -19.67
C GLN A 169 -23.47 -19.33 -19.49
N ARG A 170 -22.34 -19.13 -18.82
CA ARG A 170 -21.35 -20.18 -18.59
C ARG A 170 -22.00 -21.33 -17.82
N ASP A 171 -21.59 -22.56 -18.10
CA ASP A 171 -22.13 -23.74 -17.43
C ASP A 171 -21.98 -23.60 -15.91
N ARG A 172 -23.09 -23.80 -15.17
CA ARG A 172 -23.12 -23.65 -13.71
C ARG A 172 -22.16 -24.61 -13.02
N ALA A 173 -21.93 -25.79 -13.62
CA ALA A 173 -20.94 -26.74 -13.11
C ALA A 173 -19.53 -26.14 -13.13
N ALA A 174 -19.13 -25.51 -14.25
CA ALA A 174 -17.82 -24.88 -14.37
C ALA A 174 -17.65 -23.67 -13.44
N GLN A 175 -18.74 -22.93 -13.18
CA GLN A 175 -18.73 -21.85 -12.20
C GLN A 175 -18.57 -22.37 -10.77
N ALA A 176 -19.25 -23.46 -10.43
CA ALA A 176 -19.15 -24.09 -9.13
C ALA A 176 -17.74 -24.64 -8.88
N ASP A 177 -17.15 -25.29 -9.87
CA ASP A 177 -15.76 -25.78 -9.79
C ASP A 177 -14.76 -24.64 -9.60
N PHE A 178 -14.98 -23.48 -10.24
CA PHE A 178 -14.11 -22.31 -10.11
C PHE A 178 -14.19 -21.66 -8.72
N LEU A 179 -15.39 -21.55 -8.16
CA LEU A 179 -15.64 -20.87 -6.89
C LEU A 179 -15.60 -21.80 -5.68
N GLY A 180 -15.47 -23.11 -5.90
CA GLY A 180 -15.53 -24.13 -4.86
C GLY A 180 -16.94 -24.49 -4.39
N GLY A 181 -17.99 -24.01 -5.06
CA GLY A 181 -19.38 -24.38 -4.75
C GLY A 181 -20.45 -23.62 -5.54
N ASP A 182 -21.71 -23.99 -5.33
CA ASP A 182 -22.86 -23.42 -6.07
C ASP A 182 -23.43 -22.19 -5.35
N TYR A 183 -23.40 -21.05 -6.04
CA TYR A 183 -23.84 -19.75 -5.57
C TYR A 183 -25.06 -19.27 -6.35
N VAL A 184 -26.02 -18.68 -5.64
CA VAL A 184 -27.24 -18.11 -6.21
C VAL A 184 -27.00 -16.70 -6.74
N GLY A 185 -26.17 -15.94 -6.05
CA GLY A 185 -25.82 -14.56 -6.39
C GLY A 185 -24.35 -14.29 -6.15
N ILE A 186 -23.68 -13.76 -7.17
CA ILE A 186 -22.30 -13.27 -7.07
C ILE A 186 -22.28 -11.87 -7.64
N ASN A 187 -21.77 -10.93 -6.84
CA ASN A 187 -21.53 -9.58 -7.30
C ASN A 187 -20.05 -9.25 -7.15
N ILE A 188 -19.46 -8.77 -8.23
CA ILE A 188 -18.03 -8.44 -8.31
C ILE A 188 -17.89 -6.93 -8.20
N ASP A 189 -17.01 -6.47 -7.32
CA ASP A 189 -16.70 -5.04 -7.21
C ASP A 189 -15.86 -4.55 -8.40
N PHE A 190 -15.83 -3.24 -8.60
CA PHE A 190 -14.90 -2.61 -9.53
C PHE A 190 -13.45 -2.78 -9.07
N PRO A 191 -12.48 -2.81 -10.01
CA PRO A 191 -11.08 -2.85 -9.63
C PRO A 191 -10.73 -1.67 -8.72
N ASN A 192 -10.24 -1.95 -7.52
CA ASN A 192 -9.79 -0.90 -6.61
C ASN A 192 -8.40 -0.40 -7.05
N TRP A 193 -8.34 0.83 -7.55
CA TRP A 193 -7.08 1.50 -7.87
C TRP A 193 -6.63 2.32 -6.66
N PRO A 194 -5.38 2.14 -6.17
CA PRO A 194 -4.88 2.89 -5.02
C PRO A 194 -4.49 4.32 -5.44
N ILE A 195 -5.48 5.13 -5.80
CA ILE A 195 -5.31 6.50 -6.31
C ILE A 195 -4.52 7.35 -5.30
N SER A 196 -4.72 7.15 -4.00
CA SER A 196 -3.99 7.85 -2.95
C SER A 196 -2.48 7.61 -3.01
N LEU A 197 -2.02 6.37 -3.27
CA LEU A 197 -0.59 6.05 -3.43
C LEU A 197 -0.02 6.71 -4.69
N ILE A 198 -0.75 6.65 -5.81
CA ILE A 198 -0.32 7.25 -7.08
C ILE A 198 -0.19 8.76 -6.94
N VAL A 199 -1.20 9.41 -6.35
CA VAL A 199 -1.21 10.86 -6.09
C VAL A 199 -0.10 11.25 -5.12
N ALA A 200 0.12 10.50 -4.04
CA ALA A 200 1.23 10.75 -3.13
C ALA A 200 2.60 10.66 -3.84
N GLY A 201 2.76 9.71 -4.75
CA GLY A 201 3.94 9.59 -5.61
C GLY A 201 4.13 10.80 -6.53
N LEU A 202 3.06 11.30 -7.14
CA LEU A 202 3.08 12.52 -7.97
C LEU A 202 3.42 13.77 -7.16
N VAL A 203 2.82 13.91 -5.96
CA VAL A 203 3.13 15.01 -5.03
C VAL A 203 4.59 14.97 -4.61
N ALA A 204 5.12 13.79 -4.26
CA ALA A 204 6.53 13.61 -3.95
C ALA A 204 7.44 13.98 -5.14
N LEU A 205 7.03 13.68 -6.37
CA LEU A 205 7.75 14.08 -7.58
C LEU A 205 7.79 15.62 -7.72
N ALA A 206 6.64 16.28 -7.53
CA ALA A 206 6.54 17.74 -7.59
C ALA A 206 7.37 18.43 -6.51
N LEU A 207 7.41 17.88 -5.29
CA LEU A 207 8.30 18.38 -4.23
C LEU A 207 9.77 18.21 -4.62
N THR A 208 10.12 17.09 -5.26
CA THR A 208 11.49 16.85 -5.75
C THR A 208 11.93 17.88 -6.79
N THR A 209 11.05 18.25 -7.73
CA THR A 209 11.37 19.27 -8.74
C THR A 209 11.51 20.65 -8.10
N ALA A 210 10.66 20.99 -7.13
CA ALA A 210 10.78 22.22 -6.35
C ALA A 210 12.10 22.29 -5.57
N PHE A 211 12.49 21.22 -4.87
CA PHE A 211 13.78 21.17 -4.16
C PHE A 211 14.99 21.26 -5.10
N ARG A 212 14.89 20.69 -6.30
CA ARG A 212 15.96 20.81 -7.30
C ARG A 212 16.16 22.25 -7.77
N ALA A 213 15.06 23.00 -7.95
CA ALA A 213 15.13 24.43 -8.29
C ALA A 213 15.75 25.24 -7.15
N GLY A 214 15.34 24.99 -5.89
CA GLY A 214 15.94 25.62 -4.71
C GLY A 214 17.44 25.33 -4.57
N ALA A 215 17.86 24.09 -4.79
CA ALA A 215 19.27 23.68 -4.75
C ALA A 215 20.11 24.29 -5.88
N GLN A 216 19.50 24.74 -6.97
CA GLN A 216 20.19 25.45 -8.05
C GLN A 216 20.42 26.91 -7.65
N LEU A 217 19.40 27.57 -7.07
CA LEU A 217 19.51 28.94 -6.57
C LEU A 217 20.59 29.09 -5.50
N GLU A 218 20.70 28.13 -4.57
CA GLU A 218 21.76 28.13 -3.54
C GLU A 218 23.17 28.12 -4.18
N ARG A 219 23.38 27.26 -5.19
CA ARG A 219 24.66 27.18 -5.92
C ARG A 219 24.96 28.44 -6.73
N ASP A 220 23.93 29.04 -7.32
CA ASP A 220 24.10 30.24 -8.13
C ASP A 220 24.41 31.47 -7.25
N VAL A 221 23.91 31.53 -6.01
CA VAL A 221 24.23 32.59 -5.03
C VAL A 221 25.63 32.42 -4.45
N ASP A 222 26.03 31.20 -4.09
CA ASP A 222 27.38 30.92 -3.56
C ASP A 222 28.50 31.19 -4.58
N GLY A 223 28.21 31.14 -5.88
CA GLY A 223 29.18 31.41 -6.95
C GLY A 223 29.44 32.89 -7.27
N VAL A 224 28.72 33.82 -6.62
CA VAL A 224 28.82 35.27 -6.89
C VAL A 224 29.75 36.00 -5.89
N ILE A 225 30.25 35.31 -4.86
CA ILE A 225 31.14 35.87 -3.82
C ILE A 225 32.61 35.57 -4.12
#